data_AF-A0A958VEU7-F1
#
_entry.id   AF-A0A958VEU7-F1
#
_cell.length_a   1.000
_cell.length_b   1.000
_cell.length_c   1.000
_cell.angle_alpha   90.00
_cell.angle_beta   90.00
_cell.angle_gamma   90.00
#
_symmetry.space_group_name_H-M   'P 1'
#
loop_
_entity.id
_entity.type
_entity.pdbx_description
1 polymer ?
#
loop_
_entity_poly.entity_id
_entity_poly.type
_entity_poly.pdbx_seq_one_letter_code
_entity_poly.pdbx_strand_id
1 'polypeptide(L)'
;MMSINDNLFLGAFLGLIIPPIVVYLLAISVNQELFDYSSTYFENICLMGIGINAGVMWLVLNKLKKDKIGRGILIVNFAYVIAFITYFYI
;
A
#
# COMPACT_ATOMS: atom_id res chain seq x y z
N MET A 1 -5.86 -27.20 6.92
CA MET A 1 -6.16 -25.88 6.32
C MET A 1 -5.70 -24.82 7.31
N MET A 2 -4.57 -24.16 7.05
CA MET A 2 -3.95 -23.24 8.02
C MET A 2 -4.84 -22.00 8.15
N SER A 3 -5.69 -21.95 9.18
CA SER A 3 -6.55 -20.81 9.45
C SER A 3 -5.68 -19.64 9.89
N ILE A 4 -5.32 -18.75 8.95
CA ILE A 4 -4.71 -17.47 9.29
C ILE A 4 -5.67 -16.76 10.25
N ASN A 5 -5.19 -16.54 11.48
CA ASN A 5 -5.95 -15.87 12.52
C ASN A 5 -6.33 -14.47 12.03
N ASP A 6 -7.62 -14.18 12.05
CA ASP A 6 -8.12 -12.85 11.68
C ASP A 6 -7.73 -11.86 12.79
N ASN A 7 -6.64 -11.14 12.55
CA ASN A 7 -6.04 -10.22 13.50
C ASN A 7 -5.80 -8.86 12.84
N LEU A 8 -6.23 -7.80 13.51
CA LEU A 8 -6.05 -6.43 13.06
C LEU A 8 -4.57 -6.07 12.91
N PHE A 9 -3.70 -6.54 13.81
CA PHE A 9 -2.26 -6.30 13.72
C PHE A 9 -1.63 -6.97 12.49
N LEU A 10 -2.11 -8.15 12.12
CA LEU A 10 -1.66 -8.82 10.90
C LEU A 10 -2.08 -8.02 9.66
N GLY A 11 -3.32 -7.51 9.65
CA GLY A 11 -3.79 -6.59 8.63
C GLY A 11 -2.96 -5.32 8.53
N ALA A 12 -2.67 -4.69 9.66
CA ALA A 12 -1.83 -3.49 9.71
C ALA A 12 -0.41 -3.78 9.18
N PHE A 13 0.20 -4.90 9.57
CA PHE A 13 1.52 -5.31 9.08
C PHE A 13 1.54 -5.53 7.57
N LEU A 14 0.52 -6.24 7.04
CA LEU A 14 0.37 -6.41 5.59
C LEU A 14 0.18 -5.07 4.88
N GLY A 15 -0.72 -4.23 5.40
CA GLY A 15 -0.99 -2.90 4.85
C GLY A 15 0.22 -1.97 4.91
N LEU A 16 1.13 -2.16 5.86
CA LEU A 16 2.37 -1.40 6.00
C LEU A 16 3.39 -1.80 4.93
N ILE A 17 3.50 -3.09 4.63
CA ILE A 17 4.53 -3.64 3.75
C ILE A 17 4.16 -3.54 2.27
N ILE A 18 2.87 -3.65 1.92
CA ILE A 18 2.43 -3.69 0.52
C ILE A 18 2.86 -2.43 -0.26
N PRO A 19 2.57 -1.18 0.19
CA PRO A 19 2.94 -0.01 -0.58
C PRO A 19 4.46 0.16 -0.81
N PRO A 20 5.34 0.02 0.20
CA PRO A 20 6.78 0.07 0.00
C PRO A 20 7.31 -0.98 -0.97
N ILE A 21 6.79 -2.22 -0.91
CA ILE A 21 7.19 -3.27 -1.86
C ILE A 21 6.80 -2.87 -3.28
N VAL A 22 5.58 -2.39 -3.49
CA VAL A 22 5.11 -1.96 -4.82
C VAL A 22 5.98 -0.83 -5.36
N VAL A 23 6.22 0.20 -4.53
CA VAL A 23 7.07 1.34 -4.92
C VAL A 23 8.48 0.87 -5.26
N TYR A 24 9.08 0.01 -4.44
CA TYR A 24 10.41 -0.53 -4.69
C TYR A 24 10.48 -1.31 -6.00
N LEU A 25 9.53 -2.22 -6.25
CA LEU A 25 9.48 -3.01 -7.48
C LEU A 25 9.31 -2.16 -8.74
N LEU A 26 8.48 -1.11 -8.66
CA LEU A 26 8.29 -0.20 -9.79
C LEU A 26 9.52 0.69 -9.98
N ALA A 27 10.13 1.20 -8.92
CA ALA A 27 11.32 2.02 -9.00
C ALA A 27 12.50 1.30 -9.66
N ILE A 28 12.75 0.02 -9.34
CA ILE A 28 13.83 -0.74 -9.98
C ILE A 28 13.52 -1.17 -11.42
N SER A 29 12.26 -1.09 -11.85
CA SER A 29 11.82 -1.52 -13.18
C SER A 29 12.04 -0.48 -14.28
N VAL A 30 12.48 0.73 -13.91
CA VAL A 30 12.68 1.87 -14.80
C VAL A 30 14.15 2.30 -14.82
N ASN A 31 14.50 3.05 -15.86
CA ASN A 31 15.80 3.72 -15.91
C ASN A 31 15.92 4.72 -14.75
N GLN A 32 17.03 4.63 -14.02
CA GLN A 32 17.30 5.42 -12.83
C GLN A 32 17.34 6.93 -13.11
N GLU A 33 17.81 7.35 -14.29
CA GLU A 33 17.74 8.76 -14.68
C GLU A 33 16.28 9.25 -14.80
N LEU A 34 15.39 8.42 -15.35
CA LEU A 34 13.97 8.80 -15.47
C LEU A 34 13.30 8.93 -14.10
N PHE A 35 13.73 8.10 -13.14
CA PHE A 35 13.25 8.13 -11.77
C PHE A 35 13.77 9.38 -11.02
N ASP A 36 15.06 9.66 -11.13
CA ASP A 36 15.72 10.74 -10.40
C ASP A 36 15.29 12.14 -10.89
N TYR A 37 14.96 12.28 -12.18
CA TYR A 37 14.57 13.56 -12.77
C TYR A 37 13.05 13.82 -12.81
N SER A 38 12.21 12.83 -12.49
CA SER A 38 10.75 12.97 -12.57
C SER A 38 10.09 12.82 -11.21
N SER A 39 9.89 13.95 -10.51
CA SER A 39 9.09 14.00 -9.28
C SER A 39 7.67 13.47 -9.50
N THR A 40 7.09 13.73 -10.67
CA THR A 40 5.78 13.21 -11.08
C THR A 40 5.78 11.68 -11.19
N TYR A 41 6.88 11.06 -11.65
CA TYR A 41 6.95 9.61 -11.72
C TYR A 41 6.94 8.99 -10.32
N PHE A 42 7.77 9.50 -9.41
CA PHE A 42 7.81 9.03 -8.03
C PHE A 42 6.45 9.18 -7.32
N GLU A 43 5.80 10.32 -7.51
CA GLU A 43 4.46 10.57 -6.97
C GLU A 43 3.43 9.54 -7.48
N ASN A 44 3.42 9.29 -8.79
CA ASN A 44 2.48 8.35 -9.41
C ASN A 44 2.67 6.91 -8.92
N ILE A 45 3.92 6.45 -8.75
CA ILE A 45 4.15 5.08 -8.24
C ILE A 45 3.77 4.96 -6.76
N CYS A 46 3.91 6.03 -5.96
CA CYS A 46 3.42 6.07 -4.58
C CYS A 46 1.89 5.95 -4.55
N LEU A 47 1.17 6.71 -5.38
CA LEU A 47 -0.28 6.59 -5.55
C LEU A 47 -0.69 5.19 -5.99
N MET A 48 0.07 4.59 -6.91
CA MET A 48 -0.18 3.23 -7.37
C MET A 48 0.02 2.20 -6.25
N GLY A 49 1.03 2.37 -5.39
CA GLY A 49 1.23 1.56 -4.19
C GLY A 49 0.07 1.63 -3.21
N ILE A 50 -0.43 2.84 -2.94
CA ILE A 50 -1.62 3.07 -2.10
C ILE A 50 -2.88 2.46 -2.73
N GLY A 51 -3.06 2.61 -4.05
CA GLY A 51 -4.17 2.05 -4.79
C GLY A 51 -4.18 0.51 -4.77
N ILE A 52 -3.02 -0.12 -4.97
CA ILE A 52 -2.88 -1.58 -4.87
C ILE A 52 -3.19 -2.07 -3.45
N ASN A 53 -2.74 -1.36 -2.42
CA ASN A 53 -3.04 -1.71 -1.04
C ASN A 53 -4.54 -1.59 -0.71
N ALA A 54 -5.24 -0.60 -1.28
CA ALA A 54 -6.70 -0.52 -1.23
C ALA A 54 -7.37 -1.70 -1.96
N GLY A 55 -6.82 -2.15 -3.09
CA GLY A 55 -7.28 -3.34 -3.80
C GLY A 55 -7.10 -4.62 -2.97
N VAL A 56 -5.97 -4.77 -2.28
CA VAL A 56 -5.72 -5.90 -1.36
C VAL A 56 -6.71 -5.87 -0.19
N MET A 57 -6.93 -4.69 0.42
CA MET A 57 -7.95 -4.50 1.44
C MET A 57 -9.33 -4.96 0.94
N TRP A 58 -9.74 -4.55 -0.26
CA TRP A 58 -11.02 -4.93 -0.84
C TRP A 58 -11.13 -6.46 -1.04
N LEU A 59 -10.08 -7.12 -1.52
CA LEU A 59 -10.03 -8.57 -1.64
C LEU A 59 -10.16 -9.27 -0.29
N VAL A 60 -9.44 -8.78 0.73
CA VAL A 60 -9.44 -9.35 2.07
C VAL A 60 -10.81 -9.22 2.74
N LEU A 61 -11.45 -8.05 2.63
CA LEU A 61 -12.79 -7.80 3.20
C LEU A 61 -13.87 -8.60 2.45
N ASN A 62 -13.92 -8.49 1.13
CA ASN A 62 -15.07 -8.98 0.36
C ASN A 62 -14.94 -10.45 -0.07
N LYS A 63 -13.73 -10.89 -0.46
CA LYS A 63 -13.51 -12.25 -0.98
C LYS A 63 -13.10 -13.22 0.13
N LEU A 64 -12.20 -12.80 1.01
CA LEU A 64 -11.71 -13.65 2.11
C LEU A 64 -12.55 -13.55 3.39
N LYS A 65 -13.46 -12.56 3.47
CA LYS A 65 -14.32 -12.30 4.64
C LYS A 65 -13.52 -12.18 5.94
N LYS A 66 -12.34 -11.55 5.88
CA LYS A 66 -11.44 -11.33 7.02
C LYS A 66 -11.55 -9.87 7.46
N ASP A 67 -12.53 -9.59 8.31
CA ASP A 67 -12.88 -8.22 8.69
C ASP A 67 -11.75 -7.53 9.47
N LYS A 68 -11.11 -8.20 10.43
CA LYS A 68 -10.09 -7.56 11.27
C LYS A 68 -8.83 -7.27 10.46
N ILE A 69 -8.37 -8.22 9.65
CA ILE A 69 -7.23 -8.00 8.75
C ILE A 69 -7.55 -6.87 7.77
N GLY A 70 -8.71 -6.90 7.11
CA GLY A 70 -9.09 -5.86 6.16
C GLY A 70 -9.17 -4.46 6.79
N ARG A 71 -9.71 -4.35 8.01
CA ARG A 71 -9.69 -3.09 8.79
C ARG A 71 -8.28 -2.65 9.18
N GLY A 72 -7.39 -3.58 9.51
CA GLY A 72 -5.97 -3.28 9.75
C GLY A 72 -5.30 -2.67 8.52
N ILE A 73 -5.53 -3.26 7.34
CA ILE A 73 -5.02 -2.74 6.07
C ILE A 73 -5.61 -1.35 5.78
N LEU A 74 -6.92 -1.16 5.98
CA LEU A 74 -7.60 0.14 5.82
C LEU A 74 -6.93 1.25 6.63
N ILE A 75 -6.69 1.01 7.93
CA ILE A 75 -6.10 2.01 8.84
C ILE A 75 -4.72 2.45 8.33
N VAL A 76 -3.88 1.49 7.94
CA VAL A 76 -2.54 1.80 7.46
C VAL A 76 -2.58 2.46 6.08
N ASN A 77 -3.49 2.04 5.20
CA ASN A 77 -3.66 2.68 3.91
C ASN A 77 -4.09 4.15 4.06
N PHE A 78 -4.95 4.45 5.04
CA PHE A 78 -5.33 5.81 5.37
C PHE A 78 -4.15 6.65 5.89
N ALA A 79 -3.30 6.06 6.73
CA ALA A 79 -2.06 6.70 7.17
C ALA A 79 -1.12 7.01 5.99
N TYR A 80 -1.02 6.11 5.01
CA TYR A 80 -0.25 6.37 3.79
C TYR A 80 -0.83 7.49 2.94
N VAL A 81 -2.16 7.61 2.80
CA VAL A 81 -2.79 8.73 2.09
C VAL A 81 -2.44 10.06 2.78
N ILE A 82 -2.52 10.12 4.11
CA ILE A 82 -2.13 11.33 4.87
C ILE A 82 -0.65 11.65 4.66
N ALA A 83 0.23 10.65 4.80
CA ALA A 83 1.67 10.82 4.61
C ALA A 83 2.00 11.29 3.19
N PHE A 84 1.33 10.74 2.18
CA PHE A 84 1.45 11.13 0.78
C PHE A 84 1.08 12.60 0.57
N ILE A 85 -0.10 13.02 1.04
CA ILE A 85 -0.54 14.41 0.90
C ILE A 85 0.45 15.35 1.61
N THR A 86 0.88 14.97 2.81
CA THR A 86 1.83 15.78 3.61
C THR A 86 3.19 15.90 2.93
N TYR A 87 3.67 14.87 2.24
CA TYR A 87 4.98 14.90 1.60
C TYR A 87 5.00 15.64 0.25
N PHE A 88 3.94 15.52 -0.55
CA PHE A 88 3.91 16.07 -1.91
C PHE A 88 3.20 17.43 -2.04
N TYR A 89 2.30 17.77 -1.12
CA TYR A 89 1.40 18.93 -1.30
C TYR A 89 1.41 19.95 -0.15
N ILE A 90 2.14 19.70 0.94
CA ILE A 90 2.29 20.61 2.08
C ILE A 90 3.77 20.92 2.25
#